data_AF-A0AAP0L975-F1
#
_entry.id   AF-A0AAP0L975-F1
#
_cell.length_a   1.000
_cell.length_b   1.000
_cell.length_c   1.000
_cell.angle_alpha   90.00
_cell.angle_beta   90.00
_cell.angle_gamma   90.00
#
_symmetry.space_group_name_H-M   'P 1'
#
loop_
_entity.id
_entity.type
_entity.pdbx_description
1 polymer ?
#
loop_
_entity_poly.entity_id
_entity_poly.type
_entity_poly.pdbx_seq_one_letter_code
_entity_poly.pdbx_strand_id
1 'polypeptide(L)'
;MLGTMRAQVVLVDKKSLVTVEHHYHFDMFNSVIDYQLEELNYRFNDDALEILKLSCALQPNDQFKLFDVDQICILARKFYPADFSDQEMHHLRCQLEHYEIDVLHHKCFQNLSSTSELLEILIRTNKSHHYNLVERLIRLILTLPVSTASTERAFSAMKRIKSDLRNRMEEEFLTDTMIIHIEREFAQNIDIDEVIDEFDSLKQMRAQLK
;
A
#
# COMPACT_ATOMS: atom_id res chain seq x y z
N MET A 1 24.37 -31.18 -71.32
CA MET A 1 25.20 -30.06 -70.86
C MET A 1 24.35 -28.79 -70.97
N LEU A 2 24.13 -28.11 -69.84
CA LEU A 2 23.63 -26.72 -69.70
C LEU A 2 22.18 -26.49 -70.21
N GLY A 3 21.15 -26.25 -69.40
CA GLY A 3 21.09 -25.60 -68.09
C GLY A 3 20.57 -24.17 -68.26
N THR A 4 19.35 -23.88 -67.79
CA THR A 4 19.01 -22.62 -67.09
C THR A 4 17.56 -22.64 -66.64
N MET A 5 17.40 -22.72 -65.33
CA MET A 5 16.19 -22.39 -64.58
C MET A 5 15.78 -20.94 -64.86
N ARG A 6 14.48 -20.65 -64.94
CA ARG A 6 13.98 -19.31 -64.63
C ARG A 6 12.79 -19.42 -63.69
N ALA A 7 12.92 -18.64 -62.62
CA ALA A 7 12.23 -18.74 -61.36
C ALA A 7 10.72 -18.49 -61.45
N GLN A 8 10.00 -19.24 -60.62
CA GLN A 8 8.70 -18.86 -60.08
C GLN A 8 8.78 -17.46 -59.46
N VAL A 9 7.96 -16.54 -59.97
CA VAL A 9 7.56 -15.36 -59.22
C VAL A 9 6.29 -15.75 -58.47
N VAL A 10 6.46 -16.41 -57.32
CA VAL A 10 5.38 -16.48 -56.33
C VAL A 10 5.39 -15.12 -55.63
N LEU A 11 4.36 -14.33 -55.90
CA LEU A 11 4.04 -13.12 -55.17
C LEU A 11 3.78 -13.51 -53.71
N VAL A 12 4.80 -13.35 -52.86
CA VAL A 12 4.62 -13.45 -51.41
C VAL A 12 3.85 -12.21 -50.97
N ASP A 13 2.64 -12.47 -50.50
CA ASP A 13 1.71 -11.53 -49.93
C ASP A 13 2.39 -10.75 -48.80
N LYS A 14 2.43 -9.42 -48.90
CA LYS A 14 2.97 -8.51 -47.87
C LYS A 14 1.98 -8.41 -46.71
N LYS A 15 1.75 -9.50 -45.98
CA LYS A 15 1.24 -9.44 -44.61
C LYS A 15 2.45 -9.36 -43.69
N SER A 16 2.59 -8.23 -43.02
CA SER A 16 3.64 -7.90 -42.05
C SER A 16 4.08 -9.12 -41.24
N LEU A 17 5.30 -9.60 -41.46
CA LEU A 17 5.98 -10.47 -40.50
C LEU A 17 6.27 -9.62 -39.26
N VAL A 18 5.29 -9.53 -38.37
CA VAL A 18 5.57 -9.22 -36.97
C VAL A 18 6.41 -10.39 -36.49
N THR A 19 7.72 -10.19 -36.38
CA THR A 19 8.60 -11.21 -35.83
C THR A 19 8.15 -11.51 -34.40
N VAL A 20 8.32 -12.75 -33.94
CA VAL A 20 8.00 -13.14 -32.56
C VAL A 20 8.65 -12.18 -31.56
N GLU A 21 9.85 -11.70 -31.88
CA GLU A 21 10.56 -10.63 -31.16
C GLU A 21 9.77 -9.31 -31.10
N HIS A 22 9.20 -8.85 -32.23
CA HIS A 22 8.40 -7.63 -32.25
C HIS A 22 7.11 -7.76 -31.44
N HIS A 23 6.45 -8.93 -31.52
CA HIS A 23 5.25 -9.21 -30.73
C HIS A 23 5.55 -9.17 -29.21
N TYR A 24 6.60 -9.84 -28.76
CA TYR A 24 6.97 -9.81 -27.35
C TYR A 24 7.45 -8.42 -26.91
N HIS A 25 8.33 -7.76 -27.69
CA HIS A 25 8.94 -6.50 -27.30
C HIS A 25 7.97 -5.31 -27.36
N PHE A 26 7.14 -5.21 -28.40
CA PHE A 26 6.28 -4.04 -28.62
C PHE A 26 4.83 -4.27 -28.20
N ASP A 27 4.23 -5.44 -28.49
CA ASP A 27 2.82 -5.65 -28.18
C ASP A 27 2.60 -6.10 -26.72
N MET A 28 3.57 -6.81 -26.13
CA MET A 28 3.45 -7.35 -24.78
C MET A 28 4.23 -6.52 -23.75
N PHE A 29 5.54 -6.32 -23.92
CA PHE A 29 6.34 -5.59 -22.92
C PHE A 29 5.94 -4.12 -22.78
N ASN A 30 5.78 -3.37 -23.88
CA ASN A 30 5.34 -1.98 -23.77
C ASN A 30 3.94 -1.88 -23.18
N SER A 31 3.00 -2.75 -23.56
CA SER A 31 1.66 -2.78 -22.96
C SER A 31 1.70 -3.00 -21.44
N VAL A 32 2.59 -3.88 -20.95
CA VAL A 32 2.79 -4.09 -19.50
C VAL A 32 3.41 -2.86 -18.84
N ILE A 33 4.40 -2.22 -19.47
CA ILE A 33 5.04 -1.01 -18.95
C ILE A 33 4.07 0.16 -18.92
N ASP A 34 3.29 0.35 -19.97
CA ASP A 34 2.27 1.40 -20.07
C ASP A 34 1.20 1.19 -19.00
N TYR A 35 0.74 -0.05 -18.81
CA TYR A 35 -0.18 -0.39 -17.71
C TYR A 35 0.43 -0.10 -16.33
N GLN A 36 1.69 -0.47 -16.10
CA GLN A 36 2.38 -0.17 -14.83
C GLN A 36 2.54 1.33 -14.61
N LEU A 37 2.85 2.09 -15.66
CA LEU A 37 2.93 3.55 -15.61
C LEU A 37 1.56 4.17 -15.33
N GLU A 38 0.50 3.68 -15.96
CA GLU A 38 -0.87 4.13 -15.72
C GLU A 38 -1.30 3.87 -14.28
N GLU A 39 -1.06 2.67 -13.75
CA GLU A 39 -1.35 2.32 -12.35
C GLU A 39 -0.54 3.17 -11.36
N LEU A 40 0.75 3.42 -11.65
CA LEU A 40 1.59 4.30 -10.83
C LEU A 40 1.07 5.74 -10.86
N ASN A 41 0.73 6.27 -12.03
CA ASN A 41 0.21 7.62 -12.17
C ASN A 41 -1.18 7.75 -11.54
N TYR A 42 -2.00 6.71 -11.59
CA TYR A 42 -3.30 6.67 -10.91
C TYR A 42 -3.12 6.67 -9.39
N ARG A 43 -2.19 5.86 -8.86
CA ARG A 43 -1.95 5.72 -7.42
C ARG A 43 -1.17 6.89 -6.79
N PHE A 44 -0.23 7.48 -7.53
CA PHE A 44 0.64 8.58 -7.09
C PHE A 44 0.44 9.84 -7.93
N ASN A 45 -0.83 10.16 -8.19
CA ASN A 45 -1.18 11.41 -8.86
C ASN A 45 -0.80 12.64 -8.01
N ASP A 46 -0.91 13.82 -8.62
CA ASP A 46 -0.54 15.08 -7.97
C ASP A 46 -1.29 15.30 -6.64
N ASP A 47 -2.56 14.90 -6.55
CA ASP A 47 -3.36 14.99 -5.33
C ASP A 47 -2.82 14.09 -4.21
N ALA A 48 -2.47 12.84 -4.52
CA ALA A 48 -1.89 11.90 -3.56
C ALA A 48 -0.53 12.42 -3.05
N LEU A 49 0.29 13.00 -3.94
CA LEU A 49 1.56 13.62 -3.56
C LEU A 49 1.36 14.87 -2.71
N GLU A 50 0.33 15.66 -2.98
CA GLU A 50 -0.01 16.84 -2.18
C GLU A 50 -0.52 16.47 -0.79
N ILE A 51 -1.40 15.46 -0.69
CA ILE A 51 -1.84 14.89 0.60
C ILE A 51 -0.62 14.47 1.42
N LEU A 52 0.34 13.74 0.81
CA LEU A 52 1.56 13.32 1.49
C LEU A 52 2.37 14.50 2.00
N LYS A 53 2.60 15.52 1.15
CA LYS A 53 3.35 16.73 1.54
C LYS A 53 2.68 17.46 2.70
N LEU A 54 1.36 17.63 2.66
CA LEU A 54 0.61 18.30 3.73
C LEU A 54 0.58 17.46 5.01
N SER A 55 0.52 16.12 4.88
CA SER A 55 0.53 15.20 6.02
C SER A 55 1.83 15.27 6.84
N CYS A 56 2.94 15.70 6.24
CA CYS A 56 4.20 15.94 6.94
C CYS A 56 4.06 16.97 8.06
N ALA A 57 3.08 17.89 7.99
CA ALA A 57 2.83 18.87 9.05
C ALA A 57 2.31 18.23 10.36
N LEU A 58 1.78 17.00 10.32
CA LEU A 58 1.34 16.27 11.53
C LEU A 58 2.37 15.24 12.00
N GLN A 59 3.46 15.03 11.25
CA GLN A 59 4.42 14.00 11.60
C GLN A 59 5.28 14.42 12.81
N PRO A 60 5.53 13.51 13.76
CA PRO A 60 6.33 13.83 14.93
C PRO A 60 7.84 13.87 14.66
N ASN A 61 8.25 13.54 13.43
CA ASN A 61 9.64 13.54 12.99
C ASN A 61 10.34 14.87 13.31
N ASP A 62 11.61 14.77 13.70
CA ASP A 62 12.44 15.93 14.08
C ASP A 62 11.74 16.87 15.10
N GLN A 63 11.03 16.31 16.07
CA GLN A 63 10.31 17.07 17.12
C GLN A 63 9.24 18.01 16.54
N PHE A 64 8.44 17.51 15.59
CA PHE A 64 7.36 18.28 14.95
C PHE A 64 7.85 19.54 14.23
N LYS A 65 9.08 19.55 13.71
CA LYS A 65 9.69 20.71 13.04
C LYS A 65 8.84 21.28 11.89
N LEU A 66 8.09 20.42 11.21
CA LEU A 66 7.25 20.80 10.07
C LEU A 66 5.81 21.16 10.46
N PHE A 67 5.50 21.19 11.76
CA PHE A 67 4.15 21.47 12.22
C PHE A 67 3.69 22.86 11.78
N ASP A 68 2.56 22.88 11.09
CA ASP A 68 1.98 24.09 10.52
C ASP A 68 0.46 23.95 10.51
N VAL A 69 -0.20 24.78 11.31
CA VAL A 69 -1.66 24.76 11.50
C VAL A 69 -2.39 25.02 10.17
N ASP A 70 -1.88 25.92 9.35
CA ASP A 70 -2.54 26.32 8.10
C ASP A 70 -2.41 25.21 7.05
N GLN A 71 -1.26 24.53 6.94
CA GLN A 71 -1.09 23.36 6.07
C GLN A 71 -2.02 22.21 6.46
N ILE A 72 -2.18 21.96 7.77
CA ILE A 72 -3.08 20.92 8.28
C ILE A 72 -4.55 21.28 7.99
N CYS A 73 -4.90 22.56 8.12
CA CYS A 73 -6.24 23.03 7.78
C CYS A 73 -6.51 22.93 6.26
N ILE A 74 -5.51 23.20 5.42
CA ILE A 74 -5.60 22.99 3.97
C ILE A 74 -5.83 21.51 3.66
N LEU A 75 -5.09 20.60 4.30
CA LEU A 75 -5.26 19.15 4.15
C LEU A 75 -6.70 18.72 4.43
N ALA A 76 -7.23 19.07 5.59
CA ALA A 76 -8.59 18.71 5.99
C ALA A 76 -9.64 19.29 5.03
N ARG A 77 -9.53 20.59 4.71
CA ARG A 77 -10.52 21.28 3.87
C ARG A 77 -10.51 20.79 2.42
N LYS A 78 -9.33 20.55 1.85
CA LYS A 78 -9.18 20.21 0.44
C LYS A 78 -9.48 18.74 0.17
N PHE A 79 -8.98 17.84 1.03
CA PHE A 79 -9.01 16.41 0.76
C PHE A 79 -10.04 15.63 1.58
N TYR A 80 -10.57 16.21 2.66
CA TYR A 80 -11.58 15.58 3.52
C TYR A 80 -12.83 16.48 3.74
N PRO A 81 -13.40 17.10 2.69
CA PRO A 81 -14.54 18.00 2.86
C PRO A 81 -15.82 17.31 3.35
N ALA A 82 -15.92 15.99 3.16
CA ALA A 82 -17.04 15.20 3.67
C ALA A 82 -16.89 14.85 5.16
N ASP A 83 -15.65 14.80 5.67
CA ASP A 83 -15.34 14.41 7.06
C ASP A 83 -15.29 15.60 8.01
N PHE A 84 -15.28 16.83 7.51
CA PHE A 84 -15.23 18.06 8.30
C PHE A 84 -16.26 19.08 7.82
N SER A 85 -17.24 19.37 8.66
CA SER A 85 -18.14 20.51 8.45
C SER A 85 -17.40 21.85 8.60
N ASP A 86 -17.97 22.94 8.06
CA ASP A 86 -17.38 24.28 8.19
C ASP A 86 -17.18 24.69 9.66
N GLN A 87 -18.12 24.33 10.53
CA GLN A 87 -18.01 24.56 11.97
C GLN A 87 -16.85 23.75 12.56
N GLU A 88 -16.75 22.45 12.25
CA GLU A 88 -15.64 21.61 12.71
C GLU A 88 -14.29 22.11 12.19
N MET A 89 -14.21 22.68 10.99
CA MET A 89 -12.97 23.28 10.48
C MET A 89 -12.49 24.43 11.36
N HIS A 90 -13.41 25.25 11.90
CA HIS A 90 -13.06 26.32 12.83
C HIS A 90 -12.56 25.73 14.17
N HIS A 91 -13.24 24.69 14.66
CA HIS A 91 -12.83 24.00 15.89
C HIS A 91 -11.51 23.25 15.73
N LEU A 92 -11.24 22.66 14.56
CA LEU A 92 -9.99 21.99 14.23
C LEU A 92 -8.83 22.97 14.34
N ARG A 93 -8.97 24.18 13.76
CA ARG A 93 -7.95 25.21 13.87
C ARG A 93 -7.67 25.58 15.33
N CYS A 94 -8.72 25.83 16.11
CA CYS A 94 -8.57 26.11 17.54
C CYS A 94 -7.90 24.93 18.28
N GLN A 95 -8.28 23.69 17.99
CA GLN A 95 -7.63 22.52 18.58
C GLN A 95 -6.15 22.44 18.21
N LEU A 96 -5.78 22.71 16.96
CA LEU A 96 -4.39 22.68 16.49
C LEU A 96 -3.52 23.74 17.18
N GLU A 97 -4.04 24.96 17.39
CA GLU A 97 -3.34 26.01 18.13
C GLU A 97 -3.05 25.60 19.58
N HIS A 98 -3.99 24.93 20.24
CA HIS A 98 -3.79 24.42 21.60
C HIS A 98 -2.89 23.17 21.61
N TYR A 99 -3.02 22.32 20.59
CA TYR A 99 -2.21 21.12 20.39
C TYR A 99 -0.73 21.46 20.26
N GLU A 100 -0.39 22.54 19.55
CA GLU A 100 0.98 23.04 19.41
C GLU A 100 1.65 23.27 20.78
N ILE A 101 0.91 23.85 21.71
CA ILE A 101 1.42 24.21 23.04
C ILE A 101 1.48 22.97 23.94
N ASP A 102 0.41 22.16 23.95
CA ASP A 102 0.20 21.10 24.93
C ASP A 102 0.77 19.73 24.52
N VAL A 103 0.93 19.45 23.22
CA VAL A 103 1.40 18.14 22.74
C VAL A 103 2.86 18.18 22.32
N LEU A 104 3.27 19.12 21.46
CA LEU A 104 4.63 19.15 20.88
C LEU A 104 5.71 19.27 21.96
N HIS A 105 5.42 20.00 23.05
CA HIS A 105 6.35 20.23 24.16
C HIS A 105 6.22 19.20 25.29
N HIS A 106 5.28 18.26 25.19
CA HIS A 106 4.99 17.34 26.27
C HIS A 106 5.93 16.12 26.24
N LYS A 107 6.43 15.72 27.41
CA LYS A 107 7.48 14.69 27.55
C LYS A 107 7.10 13.34 26.94
N CYS A 108 5.82 12.97 26.97
CA CYS A 108 5.32 11.72 26.41
C CYS A 108 5.37 11.66 24.87
N PHE A 109 5.52 12.80 24.19
CA PHE A 109 5.53 12.90 22.73
C PHE A 109 6.94 13.14 22.18
N GLN A 110 7.97 12.95 23.00
CA GLN A 110 9.36 13.10 22.60
C GLN A 110 9.85 11.81 21.93
N ASN A 111 10.60 11.96 20.83
CA ASN A 111 11.24 10.88 20.08
C ASN A 111 10.28 9.84 19.47
N LEU A 112 9.09 10.26 19.05
CA LEU A 112 8.18 9.37 18.33
C LEU A 112 8.72 9.11 16.91
N SER A 113 8.63 7.86 16.49
CA SER A 113 9.17 7.37 15.22
C SER A 113 8.14 7.38 14.08
N SER A 114 6.85 7.43 14.41
CA SER A 114 5.78 7.33 13.42
C SER A 114 4.49 8.02 13.86
N THR A 115 3.63 8.31 12.87
CA THR A 115 2.28 8.84 13.09
C THR A 115 1.37 7.83 13.81
N SER A 116 1.61 6.52 13.67
CA SER A 116 0.87 5.50 14.43
C SER A 116 1.20 5.57 15.91
N GLU A 117 2.49 5.70 16.25
CA GLU A 117 2.95 5.89 17.63
C GLU A 117 2.36 7.17 18.23
N LEU A 118 2.31 8.26 17.46
CA LEU A 118 1.63 9.49 17.86
C LEU A 118 0.18 9.24 18.26
N LEU A 119 -0.59 8.52 17.43
CA LEU A 119 -1.99 8.20 17.71
C LEU A 119 -2.13 7.36 19.00
N GLU A 120 -1.29 6.35 19.18
CA GLU A 120 -1.30 5.50 20.39
C GLU A 120 -1.04 6.33 21.65
N ILE A 121 -0.06 7.24 21.62
CA ILE A 121 0.26 8.09 22.77
C ILE A 121 -0.88 9.10 23.03
N LEU A 122 -1.51 9.66 22.01
CA LEU A 122 -2.68 10.54 22.17
C LEU A 122 -3.82 9.83 22.91
N ILE A 123 -4.10 8.58 22.54
CA ILE A 123 -5.11 7.75 23.19
C ILE A 123 -4.70 7.43 24.63
N ARG A 124 -3.46 6.96 24.83
CA ARG A 124 -2.95 6.57 26.16
C ARG A 124 -2.92 7.73 27.16
N THR A 125 -2.66 8.95 26.68
CA THR A 125 -2.61 10.17 27.50
C THR A 125 -3.99 10.82 27.68
N ASN A 126 -5.06 10.22 27.14
CA ASN A 126 -6.41 10.77 27.14
C ASN A 126 -6.53 12.14 26.43
N LYS A 127 -5.51 12.56 25.69
CA LYS A 127 -5.49 13.80 24.91
C LYS A 127 -6.33 13.68 23.64
N SER A 128 -6.60 12.46 23.17
CA SER A 128 -7.56 12.16 22.11
C SER A 128 -8.93 12.80 22.33
N HIS A 129 -9.44 12.81 23.58
CA HIS A 129 -10.72 13.44 23.89
C HIS A 129 -10.71 14.97 23.76
N HIS A 130 -9.58 15.61 24.05
CA HIS A 130 -9.45 17.07 23.97
C HIS A 130 -9.17 17.53 22.53
N TYR A 131 -8.46 16.70 21.76
CA TYR A 131 -8.06 16.96 20.38
C TYR A 131 -8.72 15.97 19.41
N ASN A 132 -10.02 15.75 19.57
CA ASN A 132 -10.75 14.72 18.83
C ASN A 132 -10.78 14.95 17.31
N LEU A 133 -10.74 16.20 16.85
CA LEU A 133 -10.69 16.53 15.42
C LEU A 133 -9.29 16.28 14.84
N VAL A 134 -8.25 16.55 15.63
CA VAL A 134 -6.86 16.23 15.27
C VAL A 134 -6.67 14.71 15.22
N GLU A 135 -7.18 13.98 16.22
CA GLU A 135 -7.17 12.51 16.23
C GLU A 135 -7.89 11.94 15.00
N ARG A 136 -9.07 12.47 14.67
CA ARG A 136 -9.81 12.05 13.48
C ARG A 136 -8.99 12.25 12.20
N LEU A 137 -8.35 13.41 12.05
CA LEU A 137 -7.49 13.69 10.89
C LEU A 137 -6.29 12.74 10.82
N ILE A 138 -5.64 12.47 11.95
CA ILE A 138 -4.53 11.50 12.02
C ILE A 138 -5.00 10.11 11.59
N ARG A 139 -6.17 9.66 12.03
CA ARG A 139 -6.75 8.37 11.58
C ARG A 139 -7.00 8.35 10.08
N LEU A 140 -7.56 9.42 9.52
CA LEU A 140 -7.79 9.53 8.07
C LEU A 140 -6.49 9.40 7.27
N ILE A 141 -5.42 10.07 7.73
CA ILE A 141 -4.08 9.98 7.10
C ILE A 141 -3.54 8.54 7.19
N LEU A 142 -3.67 7.89 8.36
CA LEU A 142 -3.19 6.52 8.55
C LEU A 142 -3.94 5.48 7.70
N THR A 143 -5.18 5.77 7.31
CA THR A 143 -5.97 4.91 6.40
C THR A 143 -5.63 5.06 4.93
N LEU A 144 -4.78 6.01 4.55
CA LEU A 144 -4.39 6.18 3.16
C LEU A 144 -3.52 5.00 2.68
N PRO A 145 -3.83 4.38 1.52
CA PRO A 145 -3.09 3.23 1.00
C PRO A 145 -1.64 3.57 0.59
N VAL A 146 -1.27 4.84 0.59
CA VAL A 146 0.11 5.31 0.39
C VAL A 146 0.91 5.29 1.70
N SER A 147 0.24 5.42 2.85
CA SER A 147 0.85 5.43 4.18
C SER A 147 0.86 4.05 4.85
N THR A 148 0.18 3.06 4.28
CA THR A 148 0.15 1.72 4.85
C THR A 148 1.42 0.93 4.52
N ALA A 149 2.27 0.72 5.54
CA ALA A 149 3.36 -0.27 5.50
C ALA A 149 2.89 -1.67 5.05
N SER A 150 1.58 -1.96 5.11
CA SER A 150 0.98 -3.20 4.62
C SER A 150 1.22 -3.47 3.14
N THR A 151 1.22 -2.47 2.25
CA THR A 151 1.51 -2.75 0.83
C THR A 151 2.99 -3.07 0.61
N GLU A 152 3.90 -2.36 1.29
CA GLU A 152 5.33 -2.68 1.22
C GLU A 152 5.65 -4.04 1.84
N ARG A 153 5.01 -4.37 2.98
CA ARG A 153 5.07 -5.70 3.58
C ARG A 153 4.53 -6.77 2.65
N ALA A 154 3.39 -6.54 1.98
CA ALA A 154 2.81 -7.48 1.03
C ALA A 154 3.72 -7.72 -0.18
N PHE A 155 4.33 -6.67 -0.75
CA PHE A 155 5.30 -6.84 -1.84
C PHE A 155 6.60 -7.51 -1.37
N SER A 156 7.09 -7.18 -0.17
CA SER A 156 8.25 -7.88 0.40
C SER A 156 7.94 -9.34 0.72
N ALA A 157 6.75 -9.64 1.22
CA ALA A 157 6.27 -11.01 1.47
C ALA A 157 6.18 -11.77 0.15
N MET A 158 5.56 -11.17 -0.86
CA MET A 158 5.44 -11.74 -2.20
C MET A 158 6.82 -12.02 -2.79
N LYS A 159 7.79 -11.11 -2.67
CA LYS A 159 9.18 -11.33 -3.12
C LYS A 159 9.87 -12.49 -2.39
N ARG A 160 9.52 -12.76 -1.13
CA ARG A 160 10.06 -13.91 -0.37
C ARG A 160 9.37 -15.22 -0.75
N ILE A 161 8.08 -15.18 -1.03
CA ILE A 161 7.25 -16.34 -1.38
C ILE A 161 7.52 -16.76 -2.84
N LYS A 162 7.40 -15.81 -3.77
CA LYS A 162 7.80 -15.94 -5.19
C LYS A 162 9.27 -15.58 -5.35
N SER A 163 10.11 -16.60 -5.18
CA SER A 163 11.51 -16.54 -5.65
C SER A 163 11.59 -16.92 -7.12
N ASP A 164 12.72 -16.62 -7.77
CA ASP A 164 12.95 -16.96 -9.18
C ASP A 164 12.74 -18.46 -9.49
N LEU A 165 12.96 -19.32 -8.48
CA LEU A 165 12.76 -20.77 -8.56
C LEU A 165 11.31 -21.21 -8.28
N ARG A 166 10.46 -20.36 -7.69
CA ARG A 166 9.07 -20.64 -7.27
C ARG A 166 8.03 -19.79 -8.02
N ASN A 167 8.34 -19.35 -9.23
CA ASN A 167 7.46 -18.41 -9.94
C ASN A 167 6.20 -19.06 -10.57
N ARG A 168 6.06 -20.41 -10.50
CA ARG A 168 4.91 -21.19 -10.97
C ARG A 168 3.97 -21.64 -9.83
N MET A 169 3.68 -20.76 -8.88
CA MET A 169 2.64 -21.02 -7.87
C MET A 169 1.27 -20.63 -8.42
N GLU A 170 0.25 -21.43 -8.12
CA GLU A 170 -1.16 -21.12 -8.40
C GLU A 170 -1.60 -19.89 -7.58
N GLU A 171 -2.50 -19.07 -8.14
CA GLU A 171 -2.91 -17.80 -7.52
C GLU A 171 -3.58 -17.99 -6.16
N GLU A 172 -4.41 -19.02 -6.02
CA GLU A 172 -5.08 -19.36 -4.75
C GLU A 172 -4.04 -19.65 -3.66
N PHE A 173 -3.12 -20.58 -3.93
CA PHE A 173 -2.05 -20.93 -3.00
C PHE A 173 -1.12 -19.75 -2.66
N LEU A 174 -0.82 -18.89 -3.64
CA LEU A 174 -0.04 -17.68 -3.41
C LEU A 174 -0.77 -16.73 -2.45
N THR A 175 -2.06 -16.52 -2.68
CA THR A 175 -2.90 -15.62 -1.88
C THR A 175 -2.97 -16.11 -0.43
N ASP A 176 -3.23 -17.40 -0.23
CA ASP A 176 -3.28 -18.01 1.10
C ASP A 176 -1.94 -17.88 1.84
N THR A 177 -0.83 -18.17 1.14
CA THR A 177 0.52 -18.04 1.71
C THR A 177 0.85 -16.57 2.04
N MET A 178 0.41 -15.62 1.22
CA MET A 178 0.60 -14.20 1.46
C MET A 178 -0.16 -13.74 2.70
N ILE A 179 -1.40 -14.17 2.90
CA ILE A 179 -2.19 -13.85 4.08
C ILE A 179 -1.46 -14.32 5.35
N ILE A 180 -1.01 -15.57 5.37
CA ILE A 180 -0.26 -16.13 6.51
C ILE A 180 1.04 -15.34 6.78
N HIS A 181 1.74 -14.89 5.73
CA HIS A 181 2.99 -14.16 5.90
C HIS A 181 2.81 -12.70 6.35
N ILE A 182 1.77 -12.02 5.85
CA ILE A 182 1.44 -10.64 6.24
C ILE A 182 0.93 -10.62 7.69
N GLU A 183 0.05 -11.56 8.03
CA GLU A 183 -0.56 -11.69 9.36
C GLU A 183 0.23 -12.64 10.27
N ARG A 184 1.55 -12.74 10.08
CA ARG A 184 2.40 -13.71 10.78
C ARG A 184 2.31 -13.61 12.30
N GLU A 185 2.14 -12.41 12.84
CA GLU A 185 1.98 -12.18 14.28
C GLU A 185 0.72 -12.86 14.84
N PHE A 186 -0.35 -12.90 14.06
CA PHE A 186 -1.58 -13.63 14.41
C PHE A 186 -1.44 -15.12 14.09
N ALA A 187 -0.83 -15.48 12.96
CA ALA A 187 -0.61 -16.86 12.56
C ALA A 187 0.28 -17.63 13.55
N GLN A 188 1.19 -16.95 14.26
CA GLN A 188 1.99 -17.56 15.33
C GLN A 188 1.18 -18.00 16.55
N ASN A 189 -0.02 -17.44 16.74
CA ASN A 189 -0.93 -17.83 17.82
C ASN A 189 -1.88 -18.96 17.43
N ILE A 190 -1.84 -19.42 16.18
CA ILE A 190 -2.62 -20.56 15.71
C ILE A 190 -1.89 -21.84 16.12
N ASP A 191 -2.58 -22.73 16.83
CA ASP A 191 -2.05 -24.04 17.15
C ASP A 191 -2.08 -24.93 15.90
N ILE A 192 -0.91 -25.40 15.48
CA ILE A 192 -0.76 -26.25 14.31
C ILE A 192 -1.43 -27.60 14.56
N ASP A 193 -1.39 -28.10 15.80
CA ASP A 193 -1.96 -29.40 16.15
C ASP A 193 -3.50 -29.33 16.07
N GLU A 194 -4.11 -28.23 16.52
CA GLU A 194 -5.56 -28.01 16.36
C GLU A 194 -5.97 -27.91 14.87
N VAL A 195 -5.18 -27.23 14.04
CA VAL A 195 -5.44 -27.14 12.59
C VAL A 195 -5.33 -28.50 11.91
N ILE A 196 -4.35 -29.33 12.31
CA ILE A 196 -4.20 -30.69 11.78
C ILE A 196 -5.39 -31.55 12.18
N ASP A 197 -5.80 -31.51 13.45
CA ASP A 197 -6.94 -32.27 13.96
C ASP A 197 -8.25 -31.85 13.28
N GLU A 198 -8.48 -30.56 13.08
CA GLU A 198 -9.65 -30.05 12.35
C GLU A 198 -9.62 -30.51 10.89
N PHE A 199 -8.48 -30.42 10.22
CA PHE A 199 -8.32 -30.85 8.83
C PHE A 199 -8.56 -32.36 8.66
N ASP A 200 -8.03 -33.19 9.57
CA ASP A 200 -8.24 -34.63 9.61
C ASP A 200 -9.70 -34.98 9.91
N SER A 201 -10.41 -34.15 10.69
CA SER A 201 -11.84 -34.33 10.98
C SER A 201 -12.75 -34.03 9.78
N LEU A 202 -12.36 -33.08 8.91
CA LEU A 202 -13.14 -32.64 7.74
C LEU A 202 -13.05 -33.62 6.56
N LYS A 203 -12.02 -34.45 6.52
CA LYS A 203 -11.74 -35.34 5.40
C LYS A 203 -11.48 -36.75 5.93
N GLN A 204 -12.35 -37.71 5.64
CA GLN A 204 -12.06 -39.14 5.84
C GLN A 204 -10.88 -39.55 4.93
N MET A 205 -9.65 -39.19 5.30
CA MET A 205 -8.45 -39.57 4.58
C MET A 205 -8.01 -40.97 4.97
N ARG A 206 -7.42 -41.69 3.99
CA ARG A 206 -6.94 -43.07 4.14
C ARG A 206 -5.67 -43.20 4.99
N ALA A 207 -5.07 -42.11 5.44
CA ALA A 207 -3.86 -42.11 6.28
C ALA A 207 -3.89 -40.92 7.24
N GLN A 208 -3.49 -41.18 8.49
CA GLN A 208 -3.34 -40.17 9.54
C GLN A 208 -2.06 -39.37 9.32
N LEU A 209 -2.13 -38.05 9.46
CA LEU A 209 -0.95 -37.20 9.57
C LEU A 209 -0.38 -37.41 10.98
N LYS A 210 0.88 -37.86 11.06
CA LYS A 210 1.63 -38.08 12.31
C LYS A 210 2.89 -37.23 12.30
#